data_AF-C6M1B3-F1
#
_entry.id   AF-C6M1B3-F1
#
_cell.length_a   1.000
_cell.length_b   1.000
_cell.length_c   1.000
_cell.angle_alpha   90.00
_cell.angle_beta   90.00
_cell.angle_gamma   90.00
#
_symmetry.space_group_name_H-M   'P 1'
#
loop_
_entity.id
_entity.type
_entity.pdbx_description
1 polymer ?
#
loop_
_entity_poly.entity_id
_entity_poly.type
_entity_poly.pdbx_seq_one_letter_code
_entity_poly.pdbx_strand_id
1 'polypeptide(L)'
;MSVKPRPVFLEIPNIRLPIPGIVSILHRISGVGLFIMLPVLLYLLSGTLSRESAFETYRAIVSNPLVKLILIGVLWAYLHHFLAGIRFYFWMHTKALS
;
A
#
# COMPACT_ATOMS: atom_id res chain seq x y z
N MET A 1 -28.06 -30.45 21.99
CA MET A 1 -28.79 -29.19 21.76
C MET A 1 -28.03 -28.41 20.68
N SER A 2 -28.61 -28.22 19.49
CA SER A 2 -27.98 -27.43 18.43
C SER A 2 -28.18 -25.95 18.73
N VAL A 3 -27.11 -25.24 19.07
CA VAL A 3 -27.15 -23.83 19.44
C VAL A 3 -27.40 -23.01 18.17
N LYS A 4 -28.53 -22.31 18.11
CA LYS A 4 -28.84 -21.41 16.99
C LYS A 4 -27.80 -20.30 16.94
N PRO A 5 -27.03 -20.14 15.83
CA PRO A 5 -26.06 -19.07 15.73
C PRO A 5 -26.77 -17.71 15.75
N ARG A 6 -26.24 -16.78 16.54
CA ARG A 6 -26.78 -15.42 16.66
C ARG A 6 -26.64 -14.69 15.32
N PRO A 7 -27.69 -14.00 14.83
CA PRO A 7 -27.59 -13.23 13.60
C PRO A 7 -26.56 -12.10 13.76
N VAL A 8 -25.62 -12.03 12.83
CA VAL A 8 -24.60 -10.97 12.73
C VAL A 8 -25.07 -9.97 11.69
N PHE A 9 -25.36 -8.74 12.10
CA PHE A 9 -25.72 -7.65 11.20
C PHE A 9 -24.44 -7.00 10.66
N LEU A 10 -23.96 -7.49 9.52
CA LEU A 10 -22.77 -6.95 8.83
C LEU A 10 -23.15 -6.40 7.46
N GLU A 11 -23.83 -5.26 7.45
CA GLU A 11 -24.19 -4.55 6.22
C GLU A 11 -23.07 -3.57 5.84
N ILE A 12 -21.97 -4.09 5.27
CA ILE A 12 -20.77 -3.32 4.87
C ILE A 12 -21.09 -1.98 4.17
N PRO A 13 -21.99 -1.90 3.16
CA PRO A 13 -22.26 -0.63 2.48
C PRO A 13 -23.06 0.38 3.31
N ASN A 14 -23.77 -0.05 4.36
CA ASN A 14 -24.56 0.82 5.24
C ASN A 14 -23.77 1.33 6.45
N ILE A 15 -22.56 0.81 6.70
CA ILE A 15 -21.70 1.22 7.81
C ILE A 15 -20.93 2.51 7.46
N ARG A 16 -21.17 3.59 8.21
CA ARG A 16 -20.39 4.84 8.09
C ARG A 16 -19.09 4.74 8.88
N LEU A 17 -17.97 4.53 8.19
CA LEU A 17 -16.65 4.45 8.81
C LEU A 17 -16.13 5.84 9.20
N PRO A 18 -15.58 6.02 10.42
CA PRO A 18 -14.91 7.26 10.80
C PRO A 18 -13.59 7.40 10.02
N ILE A 19 -13.10 8.64 9.89
CA ILE A 19 -11.87 8.96 9.13
C ILE A 19 -10.67 8.05 9.50
N PRO A 20 -10.39 7.75 10.80
CA PRO A 20 -9.31 6.84 11.17
C PRO A 20 -9.50 5.41 10.65
N GLY A 21 -10.74 4.95 10.49
CA GLY A 21 -11.08 3.64 9.95
C GLY A 21 -10.73 3.52 8.46
N ILE A 22 -11.04 4.56 7.67
CA ILE A 22 -10.69 4.63 6.25
C ILE A 22 -9.17 4.63 6.07
N VAL A 23 -8.45 5.46 6.84
CA VAL A 23 -6.98 5.53 6.81
C VAL A 23 -6.35 4.18 7.20
N SER A 24 -6.94 3.44 8.14
CA SER A 24 -6.47 2.10 8.50
C SER A 24 -6.60 1.10 7.35
N ILE A 25 -7.73 1.12 6.63
CA ILE A 25 -7.96 0.25 5.47
C ILE A 25 -6.98 0.61 4.35
N LEU A 26 -6.83 1.90 4.03
CA LEU A 26 -5.91 2.37 3.00
C LEU A 26 -4.45 2.01 3.32
N HIS A 27 -4.03 2.12 4.58
CA HIS A 27 -2.69 1.70 5.01
C HIS A 27 -2.44 0.20 4.80
N ARG A 28 -3.45 -0.65 5.01
CA ARG A 28 -3.36 -2.10 4.74
C ARG A 28 -3.27 -2.39 3.26
N ILE A 29 -4.14 -1.77 2.46
CA ILE A 29 -4.16 -1.95 0.99
C ILE A 29 -2.84 -1.46 0.38
N SER A 30 -2.32 -0.31 0.82
CA SER A 30 -1.05 0.21 0.33
C SER A 30 0.12 -0.71 0.69
N GLY A 31 0.12 -1.30 1.89
CA GLY A 31 1.13 -2.29 2.29
C GLY A 31 1.13 -3.54 1.40
N VAL A 32 -0.05 -4.11 1.12
CA VAL A 32 -0.18 -5.26 0.21
C VAL A 32 0.27 -4.89 -1.21
N GLY A 33 -0.14 -3.72 -1.70
CA GLY A 33 0.26 -3.22 -3.02
C GLY A 33 1.78 -3.07 -3.15
N LEU A 34 2.45 -2.51 -2.13
CA LEU A 34 3.91 -2.39 -2.10
C LEU A 34 4.61 -3.75 -2.05
N PHE A 35 4.06 -4.71 -1.29
CA PHE A 35 4.60 -6.07 -1.24
C PHE A 35 4.54 -6.77 -2.59
N ILE A 36 3.44 -6.61 -3.33
CA ILE A 36 3.30 -7.16 -4.69
C ILE A 36 4.21 -6.44 -5.69
N MET A 37 4.41 -5.13 -5.53
CA MET A 37 5.26 -4.35 -6.43
C MET A 37 6.76 -4.46 -6.15
N LEU A 38 7.15 -4.99 -4.99
CA LEU A 38 8.55 -5.14 -4.57
C LEU A 38 9.40 -5.92 -5.60
N PRO A 39 9.00 -7.11 -6.09
CA PRO A 39 9.75 -7.82 -7.14
C PRO A 39 9.91 -7.02 -8.43
N VAL A 40 8.88 -6.26 -8.82
CA VAL A 40 8.91 -5.40 -10.02
C VAL A 40 9.90 -4.26 -9.83
N LEU A 41 9.89 -3.61 -8.66
CA LEU A 41 10.84 -2.56 -8.32
C LEU A 41 12.28 -3.08 -8.29
N LEU A 42 12.51 -4.26 -7.72
CA LEU A 42 13.83 -4.90 -7.71
C LEU A 42 14.30 -5.29 -9.12
N TYR A 43 13.38 -5.75 -9.97
CA TYR A 43 13.67 -6.01 -11.37
C TYR A 43 14.08 -4.74 -12.12
N LEU A 44 13.33 -3.64 -11.97
CA LEU A 44 13.69 -2.34 -12.56
C LEU A 44 15.02 -1.82 -12.01
N LEU A 45 15.27 -1.97 -10.71
CA LEU A 45 16.53 -1.60 -10.07
C LEU A 45 17.70 -2.41 -10.64
N SER A 46 17.54 -3.72 -10.85
CA SER A 46 18.57 -4.57 -11.45
C SER A 46 18.96 -4.09 -12.85
N GLY A 47 17.99 -3.58 -13.62
CA GLY A 47 18.22 -2.95 -14.91
C GLY A 47 19.09 -1.70 -14.85
N THR A 48 18.92 -0.87 -13.82
CA THR A 48 19.74 0.34 -13.63
C THR A 48 21.19 0.04 -13.27
N LEU A 49 21.47 -1.12 -12.68
CA LEU A 49 22.81 -1.57 -12.31
C LEU A 49 23.48 -2.42 -13.42
N SER A 50 22.77 -2.72 -14.49
CA SER A 50 23.23 -3.57 -15.59
C SER A 50 24.07 -2.78 -16.61
N ARG A 51 24.62 -3.49 -17.61
CA ARG A 51 25.40 -2.86 -18.69
C ARG A 51 24.53 -1.95 -19.56
N GLU A 52 25.17 -1.05 -20.30
CA GLU A 52 24.56 0.02 -21.10
C GLU A 52 23.41 -0.45 -22.01
N SER A 53 23.54 -1.62 -22.66
CA SER A 53 22.50 -2.18 -23.51
C SER A 53 21.21 -2.57 -22.76
N ALA A 54 21.34 -3.06 -21.52
CA ALA A 54 20.21 -3.35 -20.66
C ALA A 54 19.56 -2.05 -20.19
N PHE A 55 20.35 -1.06 -19.76
CA PHE A 55 19.85 0.24 -19.29
C PHE A 55 18.92 0.92 -20.29
N GLU A 56 19.28 0.97 -21.57
CA GLU A 56 18.43 1.58 -22.61
C GLU A 56 17.09 0.85 -22.78
N THR A 57 17.07 -0.48 -22.61
CA THR A 57 15.83 -1.27 -22.64
C THR A 57 14.90 -0.89 -21.48
N TYR A 58 15.44 -0.80 -20.25
CA TYR A 58 14.66 -0.38 -19.08
C TYR A 58 14.21 1.08 -19.18
N ARG A 59 15.06 1.95 -19.71
CA ARG A 59 14.72 3.35 -19.99
C ARG A 59 13.56 3.46 -20.97
N ALA A 60 13.51 2.63 -22.01
CA ALA A 60 12.39 2.58 -22.94
C ALA A 60 11.10 2.05 -22.28
N ILE A 61 11.20 1.10 -21.35
CA ILE A 61 10.03 0.62 -20.59
C ILE A 61 9.49 1.72 -19.68
N VAL A 62 10.37 2.38 -18.90
CA VAL A 62 9.99 3.45 -17.97
C VAL A 62 9.58 4.73 -18.70
N SER A 63 9.98 4.95 -19.96
CA SER A 63 9.54 6.10 -20.74
C SER A 63 8.05 6.04 -21.08
N ASN A 64 7.43 4.85 -21.05
CA ASN A 64 6.01 4.67 -21.29
C ASN A 64 5.16 5.40 -20.23
N PRO A 65 4.22 6.28 -20.64
CA PRO A 65 3.37 7.04 -19.71
C PRO A 65 2.60 6.17 -18.72
N LEU A 66 2.12 4.99 -19.13
CA LEU A 66 1.40 4.07 -18.24
C LEU A 66 2.31 3.52 -17.15
N VAL A 67 3.54 3.15 -17.50
CA VAL A 67 4.54 2.66 -16.53
C VAL A 67 4.89 3.78 -15.55
N LYS A 68 5.08 5.02 -16.02
CA LYS A 68 5.29 6.18 -15.14
C LYS A 68 4.11 6.39 -14.18
N LEU A 69 2.88 6.29 -14.67
CA LEU A 69 1.70 6.44 -13.83
C LEU A 69 1.64 5.37 -12.73
N ILE A 70 1.96 4.12 -13.08
CA ILE A 70 2.06 3.03 -12.10
C ILE A 70 3.15 3.34 -11.07
N LEU A 71 4.34 3.77 -11.50
CA LEU A 71 5.44 4.11 -10.59
C LEU A 71 5.09 5.28 -9.66
N ILE A 72 4.38 6.30 -10.15
CA ILE A 72 3.86 7.40 -9.32
C ILE A 72 2.83 6.87 -8.30
N GLY A 73 1.95 5.96 -8.71
CA GLY A 73 1.00 5.30 -7.81
C GLY A 73 1.70 4.48 -6.72
N VAL A 74 2.78 3.77 -7.06
CA VAL A 74 3.62 3.03 -6.10
C VAL A 74 4.32 3.98 -5.14
N LEU A 75 4.86 5.11 -5.63
CA LEU A 75 5.45 6.14 -4.79
C LEU A 75 4.43 6.72 -3.80
N TRP A 76 3.22 7.02 -4.28
CA TRP A 76 2.12 7.48 -3.42
C TRP A 76 1.74 6.43 -2.37
N ALA A 77 1.64 5.15 -2.76
CA ALA A 77 1.34 4.05 -1.84
C ALA A 77 2.43 3.92 -0.76
N TYR A 78 3.71 4.07 -1.12
CA TYR A 78 4.83 4.08 -0.19
C TYR A 78 4.71 5.22 0.82
N LEU A 79 4.51 6.45 0.35
CA LEU A 79 4.36 7.62 1.22
C LEU A 79 3.14 7.47 2.15
N HIS A 80 2.01 7.03 1.62
CA HIS A 80 0.81 6.78 2.40
C HIS A 80 1.04 5.72 3.48
N HIS A 81 1.65 4.58 3.11
CA HIS A 81 1.95 3.50 4.04
C HIS A 81 2.87 3.98 5.17
N PHE A 82 3.97 4.64 4.82
CA PHE A 82 4.98 5.13 5.76
C PHE A 82 4.41 6.19 6.72
N LEU A 83 3.77 7.23 6.19
CA LEU A 83 3.20 8.32 7.01
C LEU A 83 2.05 7.84 7.89
N ALA A 84 1.16 6.99 7.36
CA ALA A 84 0.08 6.41 8.18
C ALA A 84 0.64 5.51 9.28
N GLY A 85 1.69 4.73 9.00
CA GLY A 85 2.38 3.90 9.98
C GLY A 85 2.98 4.73 11.12
N ILE A 86 3.70 5.81 10.79
CA ILE A 86 4.25 6.74 11.78
C ILE A 86 3.14 7.37 12.63
N ARG A 87 2.06 7.85 12.00
CA ARG A 87 0.91 8.43 12.72
C ARG A 87 0.29 7.42 13.70
N PHE A 88 0.11 6.16 13.29
CA PHE A 88 -0.41 5.12 14.17
C PHE A 88 0.54 4.82 15.32
N TYR A 89 1.84 4.75 15.07
CA TYR A 89 2.86 4.56 16.11
C TYR A 89 2.80 5.68 17.16
N PHE A 90 2.78 6.95 16.75
CA PHE A 90 2.66 8.08 17.68
C PHE A 90 1.33 8.08 18.44
N TRP A 91 0.22 7.74 17.77
CA TRP A 91 -1.08 7.64 18.43
C TRP A 91 -1.09 6.55 19.50
N MET A 92 -0.51 5.38 19.22
CA MET A 92 -0.40 4.30 20.20
C MET A 92 0.48 4.69 21.38
N HIS A 93 1.64 5.31 21.13
CA HIS A 93 2.56 5.73 22.18
C HIS A 93 1.97 6.81 23.10
N THR A 94 1.31 7.82 22.54
CA THR A 94 0.69 8.90 23.32
C THR A 94 -0.51 8.44 24.15
N LYS A 95 -1.25 7.41 23.70
CA LYS A 95 -2.34 6.81 24.48
C LYS A 95 -1.88 5.84 25.56
N ALA A 96 -0.68 5.27 25.44
CA ALA A 96 -0.11 4.35 26.44
C ALA A 96 0.51 5.07 27.66
N LEU A 97 0.73 6.38 27.56
CA LEU A 97 1.31 7.23 28.61
C LEU A 97 0.27 8.10 29.34
N SER A 98 -1.01 7.92 29.02
CA SER A 98 -2.18 8.60 29.61
C SER A 98 -3.04 7.58 30.36
#